data_AF-A0A7C5HRR0-F1
#
_entry.id   AF-A0A7C5HRR0-F1
#
_cell.length_a   1.000
_cell.length_b   1.000
_cell.length_c   1.000
_cell.angle_alpha   90.00
_cell.angle_beta   90.00
_cell.angle_gamma   90.00
#
_symmetry.space_group_name_H-M   'P 1'
#
loop_
_entity.id
_entity.type
_entity.pdbx_description
1 polymer ?
#
loop_
_entity_poly.entity_id
_entity_poly.type
_entity_poly.pdbx_seq_one_letter_code
_entity_poly.pdbx_strand_id
1 'polypeptide(L)' 'MQTLKELIEQLPPELQQEVQDFVEFLLEKRAAKLKAEKRGELKLDWRGALRDLRDRYTSVELQHKVLEWWGD' A
#
# COMPACT_ATOMS: atom_id res chain seq x y z
N MET A 1 -28.31 12.49 -24.46
CA MET A 1 -26.99 12.24 -23.82
C MET A 1 -26.30 11.21 -24.68
N GLN A 2 -25.15 11.54 -25.27
CA GLN A 2 -24.37 10.56 -26.03
C GLN A 2 -23.80 9.54 -25.05
N THR A 3 -23.85 8.26 -25.41
CA THR A 3 -23.24 7.20 -24.61
C THR A 3 -21.72 7.24 -24.77
N LEU A 4 -21.01 6.75 -23.77
CA LEU A 4 -19.54 6.73 -23.76
C LEU A 4 -18.97 5.95 -24.97
N LYS A 5 -19.71 4.97 -25.49
CA LYS A 5 -19.36 4.26 -26.73
C LYS A 5 -19.42 5.16 -27.98
N GLU A 6 -20.46 5.97 -28.13
CA GLU A 6 -20.62 6.87 -29.29
C GLU A 6 -19.52 7.94 -29.35
N LEU A 7 -19.01 8.36 -28.20
CA LEU A 7 -17.88 9.30 -28.12
C LEU A 7 -16.55 8.64 -28.50
N ILE A 8 -16.36 7.36 -28.10
CA ILE A 8 -15.17 6.57 -28.45
C ILE A 8 -15.15 6.26 -29.95
N GLU A 9 -16.30 5.95 -30.55
CA GLU A 9 -16.39 5.68 -32.00
C GLU A 9 -16.13 6.93 -32.85
N GLN A 10 -16.33 8.13 -32.31
CA GLN A 10 -16.02 9.41 -32.98
C GLN A 10 -14.55 9.84 -32.84
N LEU A 11 -13.78 9.16 -31.99
CA LEU A 11 -12.38 9.50 -31.77
C LEU A 11 -11.48 8.96 -32.89
N PRO A 12 -10.45 9.72 -33.31
CA PRO A 12 -9.38 9.22 -34.15
C PRO A 12 -8.74 7.94 -33.57
N PRO A 13 -8.26 7.01 -34.40
CA PRO A 13 -7.69 5.74 -33.94
C PRO A 13 -6.51 5.91 -32.95
N GLU A 14 -5.76 6.99 -33.08
CA GLU A 14 -4.68 7.36 -32.14
C GLU A 14 -5.18 7.61 -30.72
N LEU A 15 -6.34 8.28 -30.59
CA LEU A 15 -6.92 8.61 -29.29
C LEU A 15 -7.76 7.45 -28.74
N GLN A 16 -8.28 6.56 -29.59
CA GLN A 16 -8.94 5.33 -29.11
C GLN A 16 -7.99 4.44 -28.32
N GLN A 17 -6.73 4.34 -28.75
CA GLN A 17 -5.70 3.60 -28.02
C GLN A 17 -5.44 4.21 -26.64
N GLU A 18 -5.30 5.53 -26.56
CA GLU A 18 -5.08 6.23 -25.29
C GLU A 18 -6.27 6.06 -24.32
N VAL A 19 -7.50 6.07 -24.85
CA VAL A 19 -8.70 5.80 -24.05
C VAL A 19 -8.72 4.35 -23.56
N GLN A 20 -8.33 3.38 -24.39
CA GLN A 20 -8.23 1.99 -23.98
C GLN A 20 -7.22 1.81 -22.84
N ASP A 21 -6.02 2.36 -23.00
CA ASP A 21 -4.96 2.31 -21.99
C ASP A 21 -5.42 2.97 -20.68
N PHE A 22 -6.14 4.10 -20.78
CA PHE A 22 -6.68 4.79 -19.60
C PHE A 22 -7.78 3.98 -18.89
N VAL A 23 -8.64 3.29 -19.64
CA VAL A 23 -9.67 2.41 -19.08
C VAL A 23 -9.04 1.22 -18.37
N GLU A 24 -8.03 0.58 -18.97
CA GLU A 24 -7.27 -0.52 -18.34
C GLU A 24 -6.58 -0.05 -17.06
N PHE A 25 -5.91 1.10 -17.11
CA PHE A 25 -5.29 1.73 -15.95
C PHE A 25 -6.29 1.99 -14.82
N LEU A 26 -7.49 2.51 -15.15
CA LEU A 26 -8.52 2.76 -14.14
C LEU A 26 -9.02 1.46 -13.50
N LEU A 27 -9.18 0.38 -14.28
CA LEU A 27 -9.59 -0.93 -13.76
C LEU A 27 -8.53 -1.51 -12.82
N GLU A 28 -7.26 -1.47 -13.21
CA GLU A 28 -6.14 -1.94 -12.38
C GLU A 28 -5.99 -1.10 -11.11
N LYS A 29 -6.01 0.23 -11.23
CA LYS A 29 -5.89 1.14 -10.08
C LYS A 29 -7.01 0.93 -9.07
N ARG A 30 -8.24 0.70 -9.53
CA ARG A 30 -9.38 0.43 -8.64
C ARG A 30 -9.23 -0.94 -7.96
N ALA A 31 -8.76 -1.95 -8.68
CA ALA A 31 -8.50 -3.27 -8.11
C ALA A 31 -7.36 -3.24 -7.07
N ALA A 32 -6.29 -2.50 -7.34
CA ALA A 32 -5.18 -2.28 -6.41
C ALA A 32 -5.63 -1.50 -5.17
N LYS A 33 -6.42 -0.44 -5.35
CA LYS A 33 -7.00 0.33 -4.24
C LYS A 33 -7.91 -0.54 -3.37
N LEU A 34 -8.78 -1.34 -3.97
CA LEU A 34 -9.66 -2.26 -3.24
C LEU A 34 -8.85 -3.32 -2.47
N LYS A 35 -7.75 -3.82 -3.04
CA LYS A 35 -6.82 -4.73 -2.35
C LYS A 35 -6.09 -4.04 -1.19
N ALA A 36 -5.68 -2.79 -1.35
CA ALA A 36 -5.03 -2.01 -0.30
C ALA A 36 -5.99 -1.68 0.85
N GLU A 37 -7.22 -1.27 0.53
CA GLU A 37 -8.30 -1.05 1.51
C GLU A 37 -8.63 -2.34 2.28
N LYS A 38 -8.66 -3.50 1.61
CA LYS A 38 -8.85 -4.80 2.26
C LYS A 38 -7.69 -5.24 3.15
N ARG A 39 -6.46 -4.80 2.87
CA ARG A 39 -5.28 -5.11 3.71
C ARG A 39 -5.31 -4.37 5.06
N GLY A 40 -6.21 -3.40 5.22
CA GLY A 40 -6.36 -2.61 6.43
C GLY A 40 -5.22 -1.63 6.64
N GLU A 41 -5.44 -0.65 7.52
CA GLU A 41 -4.39 0.26 7.94
C GLU A 41 -3.28 -0.50 8.67
N LEU A 42 -2.03 -0.07 8.48
CA LEU A 42 -0.90 -0.60 9.25
C LEU A 42 -1.14 -0.28 10.73
N LYS A 43 -1.46 -1.31 11.52
CA LYS A 43 -1.81 -1.14 12.93
C LYS A 43 -0.67 -0.57 13.78
N LEU A 44 0.58 -0.82 13.37
CA LEU A 44 1.79 -0.34 14.04
C LEU A 44 1.79 -0.63 15.55
N ASP A 45 1.17 -1.74 15.98
CA ASP A 45 0.98 -2.10 17.39
C ASP A 45 2.31 -2.26 18.14
N TRP A 46 3.41 -2.50 17.41
CA TRP A 46 4.77 -2.55 17.96
C TRP A 46 5.31 -1.18 18.38
N ARG A 47 4.73 -0.07 17.91
CA ARG A 47 5.20 1.28 18.20
C ARG A 47 4.94 1.61 19.67
N GLY A 48 6.03 1.68 20.44
CA GLY A 48 5.97 1.99 21.87
C GLY A 48 5.84 0.75 22.77
N ALA A 49 5.92 -0.47 22.22
CA ALA A 49 5.88 -1.70 22.99
C ALA A 49 6.99 -1.80 24.08
N LEU A 50 8.09 -1.06 23.92
CA LEU A 50 9.20 -1.02 24.88
C LEU A 50 9.16 0.21 25.80
N ARG A 51 8.07 0.98 25.82
CA ARG A 51 7.99 2.23 26.60
C ARG A 51 8.19 1.98 28.09
N ASP A 52 7.63 0.91 28.63
CA ASP A 52 7.70 0.55 30.06
C ASP A 52 9.08 0.03 30.47
N LEU A 53 9.93 -0.32 29.50
CA LEU A 53 11.29 -0.80 29.72
C LEU A 53 12.32 0.33 29.69
N ARG A 54 11.92 1.55 29.33
CA ARG A 54 12.81 2.72 29.22
C ARG A 54 13.55 3.03 30.53
N ASP A 55 12.86 2.89 31.66
CA ASP A 55 13.43 3.18 32.98
C ASP A 55 14.16 1.98 33.59
N ARG A 56 14.05 0.81 32.96
CA ARG A 56 14.63 -0.46 33.43
C ARG A 56 15.86 -0.90 32.62
N TYR A 57 15.93 -0.49 31.36
CA TYR A 57 16.98 -0.88 30.45
C TYR A 57 17.41 0.30 29.59
N THR A 58 18.72 0.47 29.48
CA THR A 58 19.33 1.33 28.47
C THR A 58 19.25 0.67 27.09
N SER A 59 19.35 1.48 26.03
CA SER A 59 19.34 0.97 24.66
C SER A 59 20.45 -0.05 24.39
N VAL A 60 21.57 0.03 25.09
CA VAL A 60 22.72 -0.86 24.93
C VAL A 60 22.49 -2.21 25.62
N GLU A 61 21.84 -2.22 26.79
CA GLU A 61 21.50 -3.47 27.48
C GLU A 61 20.47 -4.29 26.70
N LEU A 62 19.50 -3.63 26.05
CA LEU A 62 18.55 -4.32 25.16
C LEU A 62 19.26 -4.93 23.95
N GLN A 63 20.28 -4.26 23.39
CA GLN A 63 21.06 -4.82 22.28
C GLN A 63 21.82 -6.08 22.70
N HIS A 64 22.48 -6.08 23.87
CA HIS A 64 23.15 -7.27 24.38
C HIS A 64 22.16 -8.41 24.66
N LYS A 65 21.00 -8.13 25.26
CA LYS A 65 19.96 -9.15 25.48
C LYS A 65 19.42 -9.74 24.18
N VAL A 66 19.27 -8.93 23.14
CA VAL A 66 18.88 -9.43 21.81
C VAL A 66 19.96 -10.36 21.26
N LEU A 67 21.24 -10.01 21.36
CA LEU A 67 22.33 -10.90 20.91
C LEU A 67 22.36 -12.22 21.69
N GLU A 68 22.08 -12.20 23.00
CA GLU A 68 21.95 -13.42 23.81
C GLU A 68 20.74 -14.27 23.38
N TRP A 69 19.57 -13.67 23.13
CA TRP A 69 18.35 -14.40 22.76
C TRP A 69 18.37 -15.00 21.35
N TRP A 70 19.19 -14.45 20.44
CA TRP A 70 19.33 -14.94 19.07
C TRP A 70 20.58 -15.82 18.87
N GLY A 71 21.44 -15.91 19.88
CA GLY A 71 22.70 -16.67 19.87
C GLY A 71 22.59 -18.11 20.39
N ASP A 72 21.47 -18.48 20.99
CA ASP A 72 21.02 -19.86 21.26
C ASP A 72 20.00 -20.31 20.18
#